data_AF-A0A4E0RX77-F1
#
_entry.id   AF-A0A4E0RX77-F1
#
_cell.length_a   1.000
_cell.length_b   1.000
_cell.length_c   1.000
_cell.angle_alpha   90.00
_cell.angle_beta   90.00
_cell.angle_gamma   90.00
#
_symmetry.space_group_name_H-M   'P 1'
#
loop_
_entity.id
_entity.type
_entity.pdbx_description
1 polymer ?
#
loop_
_entity_poly.entity_id
_entity_poly.type
_entity_poly.pdbx_seq_one_letter_code
_entity_poly.pdbx_strand_id
1 'polypeptide(L)'
;MPNYFFNYLVTPDNGNPLLRMKLGIFCGYLVSVSAAGLHYSLALLGGSKVPKTGVTCVRWILTGMAAGAAHGSITYLSSKATGKDSCWVNHLLGGAVAGLVCGWHGPLSMRIHRAAGFAVLSAAFKIHVDYMEKHPDAFVPRFGEYDPSPYVSLNHRWMNPEIREYEEDLEKHL
;
A
#
# COMPACT_ATOMS: atom_id res chain seq x y z
N MET A 1 2.82 3.35 -14.60
CA MET A 1 2.25 2.22 -13.83
C MET A 1 1.15 2.78 -12.93
N PRO A 2 0.01 2.08 -12.74
CA PRO A 2 -0.99 2.50 -11.76
C PRO A 2 -0.33 2.64 -10.39
N ASN A 3 -0.54 3.76 -9.71
CA ASN A 3 -0.03 3.97 -8.36
C ASN A 3 -0.93 3.22 -7.36
N TYR A 4 -0.75 1.89 -7.28
CA TYR A 4 -1.59 1.00 -6.46
C TYR A 4 -1.67 1.44 -4.99
N PHE A 5 -0.59 2.01 -4.45
CA PHE A 5 -0.56 2.56 -3.09
C PHE A 5 -1.48 3.76 -2.94
N PHE A 6 -1.40 4.72 -3.85
CA PHE A 6 -2.27 5.88 -3.82
C PHE A 6 -3.73 5.44 -3.96
N ASN A 7 -4.02 4.65 -5.00
CA ASN A 7 -5.37 4.16 -5.29
C ASN A 7 -5.96 3.44 -4.07
N TYR A 8 -5.19 2.57 -3.43
CA TYR A 8 -5.60 1.88 -2.21
C TYR A 8 -5.93 2.84 -1.06
N LEU A 9 -5.14 3.89 -0.87
CA LEU A 9 -5.29 4.84 0.25
C LEU A 9 -6.41 5.86 0.02
N VAL A 10 -6.74 6.20 -1.23
CA VAL A 10 -7.84 7.15 -1.54
C VAL A 10 -9.18 6.47 -1.81
N THR A 11 -9.19 5.20 -2.23
CA THR A 11 -10.45 4.46 -2.37
C THR A 11 -11.12 4.33 -0.99
N PRO A 12 -12.42 4.68 -0.86
CA PRO A 12 -13.16 4.54 0.39
C PRO A 12 -13.00 3.16 1.01
N ASP A 13 -12.77 3.14 2.33
CA ASP A 13 -12.46 1.94 3.07
C ASP A 13 -13.60 0.91 3.02
N ASN A 14 -14.85 1.35 2.98
CA ASN A 14 -16.06 0.53 3.03
C ASN A 14 -16.63 0.17 1.65
N GLY A 15 -15.94 0.52 0.55
CA GLY A 15 -16.41 0.32 -0.81
C GLY A 15 -16.47 -1.17 -1.21
N ASN A 16 -15.91 -1.53 -2.37
CA ASN A 16 -15.88 -2.93 -2.79
C ASN A 16 -14.80 -3.72 -2.02
N PRO A 17 -15.16 -4.75 -1.22
CA PRO A 17 -14.20 -5.51 -0.41
C PRO A 17 -13.18 -6.27 -1.27
N LEU A 18 -13.59 -6.79 -2.44
CA LEU A 18 -12.70 -7.52 -3.34
C LEU A 18 -11.71 -6.57 -4.02
N LEU A 19 -12.17 -5.41 -4.46
CA LEU A 19 -11.30 -4.37 -5.01
C LEU A 19 -10.26 -3.95 -3.96
N ARG A 20 -10.70 -3.71 -2.72
CA ARG A 20 -9.83 -3.28 -1.63
C ARG A 20 -8.78 -4.32 -1.27
N MET A 21 -9.18 -5.59 -1.18
CA MET A 21 -8.23 -6.70 -1.00
C MET A 21 -7.26 -6.80 -2.18
N LYS A 22 -7.75 -6.70 -3.42
CA LYS A 22 -6.92 -6.74 -4.64
C LYS A 22 -5.86 -5.64 -4.62
N LEU A 23 -6.25 -4.40 -4.37
CA LEU A 23 -5.33 -3.27 -4.27
C LEU A 23 -4.30 -3.47 -3.14
N GLY A 24 -4.74 -3.97 -1.98
CA GLY A 24 -3.85 -4.33 -0.87
C GLY A 24 -2.84 -5.43 -1.26
N ILE A 25 -3.29 -6.49 -1.93
CA ILE A 25 -2.42 -7.57 -2.44
C ILE A 25 -1.36 -7.02 -3.39
N PHE A 26 -1.74 -6.16 -4.34
CA PHE A 26 -0.78 -5.55 -5.29
C PHE A 26 0.23 -4.64 -4.59
N CYS A 27 -0.19 -3.87 -3.58
CA CYS A 27 0.73 -3.09 -2.76
C CYS A 27 1.75 -3.98 -2.04
N GLY A 28 1.26 -5.05 -1.39
CA GLY A 28 2.11 -6.04 -0.72
C GLY A 28 3.05 -6.76 -1.68
N TYR A 29 2.57 -7.11 -2.87
CA TYR A 29 3.37 -7.71 -3.95
C TYR A 29 4.51 -6.79 -4.39
N LEU A 30 4.23 -5.51 -4.66
CA LEU A 30 5.25 -4.56 -5.14
C LEU A 30 6.39 -4.41 -4.14
N VAL A 31 6.08 -4.16 -2.86
CA VAL A 31 7.10 -4.00 -1.82
C VAL A 31 7.93 -5.27 -1.63
N SER A 32 7.27 -6.43 -1.61
CA SER A 32 7.95 -7.70 -1.39
C SER A 32 8.78 -8.16 -2.59
N VAL A 33 8.33 -7.90 -3.83
CA VAL A 33 9.12 -8.13 -5.04
C VAL A 33 10.34 -7.21 -5.09
N SER A 34 10.22 -5.93 -4.74
CA SER A 34 11.36 -5.02 -4.67
C SER A 34 12.41 -5.51 -3.66
N ALA A 35 11.97 -5.90 -2.46
CA ALA A 35 12.87 -6.45 -1.43
C ALA A 35 13.51 -7.78 -1.87
N ALA A 36 12.72 -8.68 -2.47
CA ALA A 36 13.18 -9.95 -3.00
C ALA A 36 14.19 -9.76 -4.16
N GLY A 37 13.94 -8.81 -5.05
CA GLY A 37 14.81 -8.47 -6.17
C GLY A 37 16.17 -7.97 -5.69
N LEU A 38 16.18 -7.05 -4.71
CA LEU A 38 17.42 -6.59 -4.09
C LEU A 38 18.19 -7.73 -3.43
N HIS A 39 17.52 -8.54 -2.61
CA HIS A 39 18.16 -9.65 -1.90
C HIS A 39 18.71 -10.73 -2.84
N TYR A 40 17.96 -11.06 -3.89
CA TYR A 40 18.40 -12.03 -4.90
C TYR A 40 19.56 -11.50 -5.74
N SER A 41 19.53 -10.22 -6.13
CA SER A 41 20.61 -9.58 -6.90
C SER A 41 21.92 -9.59 -6.12
N LEU A 42 21.87 -9.28 -4.81
CA LEU A 42 23.04 -9.37 -3.94
C LEU A 42 23.59 -10.80 -3.84
N ALA A 43 22.72 -11.81 -3.81
CA ALA A 43 23.15 -13.21 -3.80
C ALA A 43 23.78 -13.66 -5.13
N LEU A 44 23.27 -13.16 -6.27
CA LEU A 44 23.88 -13.39 -7.58
C LEU A 44 25.29 -12.79 -7.66
N LEU A 45 25.45 -11.53 -7.22
CA LEU A 45 26.75 -10.85 -7.20
C LEU A 45 27.74 -11.49 -6.22
N GLY A 46 27.27 -11.96 -5.08
CA GLY A 46 28.07 -12.62 -4.05
C GLY A 46 28.37 -14.11 -4.31
N GLY A 47 27.90 -14.68 -5.43
CA GLY A 47 28.28 -16.02 -5.90
C GLY A 47 27.92 -17.20 -4.99
N SER A 48 27.03 -17.04 -4.00
CA SER A 48 26.70 -18.13 -3.08
C SER A 48 25.22 -18.21 -2.73
N LYS A 49 24.71 -19.45 -2.68
CA LYS A 49 23.36 -19.84 -2.18
C LYS A 49 22.16 -19.36 -3.01
N VAL A 50 22.33 -19.08 -4.30
CA VAL A 50 21.28 -18.60 -5.22
C VAL A 50 19.95 -19.39 -5.13
N PRO A 51 19.91 -20.74 -5.17
CA PRO A 51 18.63 -21.47 -5.06
C PRO A 51 17.92 -21.26 -3.72
N LYS A 52 18.67 -21.26 -2.60
CA LYS A 52 18.13 -21.05 -1.26
C LYS A 52 17.60 -19.61 -1.10
N THR A 53 18.31 -18.64 -1.68
CA THR A 53 17.87 -17.24 -1.73
C THR A 53 16.59 -17.12 -2.54
N GLY A 54 16.49 -17.78 -3.70
CA GLY A 54 15.27 -17.80 -4.52
C GLY A 54 14.03 -18.28 -3.76
N VAL A 55 14.13 -19.39 -3.02
CA VAL A 55 13.04 -19.88 -2.16
C VAL A 55 12.67 -18.86 -1.08
N THR A 56 13.65 -18.18 -0.50
CA THR A 56 13.43 -17.12 0.50
C THR A 56 12.68 -15.94 -0.11
N CYS A 57 13.07 -15.51 -1.31
CA CYS A 57 12.40 -14.45 -2.07
C CYS A 57 10.94 -14.79 -2.38
N VAL A 58 10.65 -16.02 -2.83
CA VAL A 58 9.26 -16.47 -3.06
C VAL A 58 8.44 -16.39 -1.77
N ARG A 59 9.00 -16.81 -0.64
CA ARG A 59 8.33 -16.71 0.67
C ARG A 59 8.05 -15.25 1.06
N TRP A 60 8.98 -14.33 0.80
CA TRP A 60 8.76 -12.91 1.05
C TRP A 60 7.62 -12.36 0.20
N ILE A 61 7.57 -12.72 -1.08
CA ILE A 61 6.50 -12.29 -2.01
C ILE A 61 5.13 -12.78 -1.52
N LEU A 62 5.01 -14.07 -1.22
CA LEU A 62 3.77 -14.65 -0.70
C LEU A 62 3.34 -14.01 0.63
N THR A 63 4.30 -13.75 1.52
CA THR A 63 4.03 -13.09 2.81
C THR A 63 3.56 -11.66 2.61
N GLY A 64 4.19 -10.91 1.69
CA GLY A 64 3.79 -9.54 1.36
C GLY A 64 2.37 -9.48 0.78
N MET A 65 2.04 -10.36 -0.15
CA MET A 65 0.68 -10.49 -0.70
C MET A 65 -0.35 -10.80 0.38
N ALA A 66 -0.05 -11.76 1.27
CA ALA A 66 -0.94 -12.12 2.38
C ALA A 66 -1.13 -10.97 3.37
N ALA A 67 -0.06 -10.25 3.70
CA ALA A 67 -0.13 -9.07 4.56
C ALA A 67 -0.97 -7.96 3.92
N GLY A 68 -0.82 -7.73 2.62
CA GLY A 68 -1.62 -6.79 1.84
C GLY A 68 -3.11 -7.17 1.80
N ALA A 69 -3.43 -8.44 1.59
CA ALA A 69 -4.80 -8.95 1.67
C ALA A 69 -5.42 -8.72 3.05
N ALA A 70 -4.69 -9.08 4.10
CA ALA A 70 -5.15 -8.92 5.48
C ALA A 70 -5.36 -7.45 5.85
N HIS A 71 -4.46 -6.56 5.41
CA HIS A 71 -4.61 -5.12 5.55
C HIS A 71 -5.89 -4.61 4.86
N GLY A 72 -6.09 -4.99 3.60
CA GLY A 72 -7.28 -4.68 2.80
C GLY A 72 -8.57 -5.11 3.49
N SER A 73 -8.63 -6.36 3.96
CA SER A 73 -9.81 -6.90 4.63
C SER A 73 -10.12 -6.20 5.96
N ILE A 74 -9.10 -5.93 6.78
CA ILE A 74 -9.30 -5.35 8.11
C ILE A 74 -9.70 -3.88 8.01
N THR A 75 -9.10 -3.13 7.10
CA THR A 75 -9.53 -1.74 6.83
C THR A 75 -10.99 -1.69 6.36
N TYR A 76 -11.43 -2.64 5.51
CA TYR A 76 -12.84 -2.77 5.11
C TYR A 76 -13.78 -3.09 6.27
N LEU A 77 -13.43 -4.10 7.08
CA LEU A 77 -14.28 -4.54 8.17
C LEU A 77 -14.39 -3.46 9.26
N SER A 78 -13.28 -2.78 9.57
CA SER A 78 -13.27 -1.70 10.57
C SER A 78 -14.02 -0.45 10.11
N SER A 79 -13.91 -0.08 8.83
CA SER A 79 -14.71 1.03 8.28
C SER A 79 -16.20 0.72 8.32
N LYS A 80 -16.59 -0.50 7.90
CA LYS A 80 -17.99 -0.95 7.95
C LYS A 80 -18.55 -1.00 9.36
N ALA A 81 -17.74 -1.40 10.34
CA ALA A 81 -18.15 -1.46 11.74
C ALA A 81 -18.28 -0.06 12.38
N THR A 82 -17.47 0.91 11.94
CA THR A 82 -17.43 2.25 12.53
C THR A 82 -18.25 3.30 11.77
N GLY A 83 -18.68 3.00 10.55
CA GLY A 83 -19.32 3.96 9.63
C GLY A 83 -18.38 5.07 9.18
N LYS A 84 -17.05 4.87 9.30
CA LYS A 84 -16.03 5.85 8.93
C LYS A 84 -15.21 5.34 7.76
N ASP A 85 -15.50 5.89 6.59
CA ASP A 85 -15.05 5.35 5.31
C ASP A 85 -13.67 5.85 4.90
N SER A 86 -13.15 6.87 5.58
CA SER A 86 -11.79 7.36 5.42
C SER A 86 -11.24 7.74 6.79
N CYS A 87 -10.58 6.79 7.45
CA CYS A 87 -10.07 7.00 8.81
C CYS A 87 -8.73 6.32 9.02
N TRP A 88 -7.75 7.08 9.52
CA TRP A 88 -6.43 6.55 9.88
C TRP A 88 -6.49 5.42 10.91
N VAL A 89 -7.54 5.34 11.74
CA VAL A 89 -7.72 4.26 12.74
C VAL A 89 -7.95 2.91 12.05
N ASN A 90 -8.71 2.87 10.94
CA ASN A 90 -8.92 1.65 10.17
C ASN A 90 -7.58 1.14 9.62
N HIS A 91 -6.75 2.05 9.10
CA HIS A 91 -5.42 1.77 8.57
C HIS A 91 -4.43 1.38 9.67
N LEU A 92 -4.55 1.95 10.87
CA LEU A 92 -3.79 1.50 12.05
C LEU A 92 -4.07 0.02 12.34
N LEU A 93 -5.35 -0.38 12.38
CA LEU A 93 -5.75 -1.78 12.60
C LEU A 93 -5.28 -2.69 11.46
N GLY A 94 -5.47 -2.25 10.21
CA GLY A 94 -4.98 -2.98 9.03
C GLY A 94 -3.46 -3.19 9.09
N GLY A 95 -2.71 -2.15 9.46
CA GLY A 95 -1.27 -2.18 9.65
C GLY A 95 -0.85 -3.16 10.74
N ALA A 96 -1.53 -3.13 11.89
CA ALA A 96 -1.25 -4.08 12.98
C ALA A 96 -1.39 -5.53 12.52
N VAL A 97 -2.48 -5.86 11.82
CA VAL A 97 -2.74 -7.22 11.32
C VAL A 97 -1.73 -7.62 10.24
N ALA A 98 -1.39 -6.71 9.31
CA ALA A 98 -0.33 -6.95 8.34
C ALA A 98 1.02 -7.24 9.01
N GLY A 99 1.36 -6.49 10.06
CA GLY A 99 2.57 -6.72 10.85
C GLY A 99 2.57 -8.09 11.57
N LEU A 100 1.43 -8.55 12.06
CA LEU A 100 1.27 -9.89 12.63
C LEU A 100 1.46 -10.99 11.57
N VAL A 101 0.91 -10.81 10.37
CA VAL A 101 1.11 -11.73 9.23
C VAL A 101 2.60 -11.81 8.88
N CYS A 102 3.25 -10.67 8.69
CA CYS A 102 4.68 -10.61 8.43
C CYS A 102 5.50 -11.24 9.56
N GLY A 103 5.06 -11.12 10.81
CA GLY A 103 5.74 -11.65 11.98
C GLY A 103 5.40 -13.09 12.36
N TRP A 104 4.50 -13.76 11.63
CA TRP A 104 3.83 -14.97 12.11
C TRP A 104 4.79 -16.08 12.56
N HIS A 105 5.94 -16.27 11.92
CA HIS A 105 6.87 -17.33 12.31
C HIS A 105 7.88 -16.98 13.41
N GLY A 106 7.88 -15.76 13.94
CA GLY A 106 8.85 -15.36 14.97
C GLY A 106 8.27 -15.28 16.39
N PRO A 107 9.14 -14.96 17.36
CA PRO A 107 8.75 -14.86 18.77
C PRO A 107 7.73 -13.73 18.99
N LEU A 108 7.00 -13.81 20.10
CA LEU A 108 5.95 -12.84 20.43
C LEU A 108 6.45 -11.39 20.43
N SER A 109 7.65 -11.14 20.96
CA SER A 109 8.26 -9.80 20.95
C SER A 109 8.39 -9.26 19.53
N MET A 110 8.93 -10.04 18.59
CA MET A 110 9.06 -9.64 17.19
C MET A 110 7.70 -9.40 16.51
N ARG A 111 6.71 -10.26 16.79
CA ARG A 111 5.34 -10.09 16.30
C ARG A 111 4.73 -8.76 16.75
N ILE A 112 4.87 -8.42 18.04
CA ILE A 112 4.38 -7.16 18.61
C ILE A 112 5.09 -5.96 17.98
N HIS A 113 6.43 -6.00 17.87
CA HIS A 113 7.18 -4.89 17.26
C HIS A 113 6.78 -4.67 15.80
N ARG A 114 6.59 -5.74 15.02
CA ARG A 114 6.11 -5.63 13.63
C ARG A 114 4.70 -5.09 13.55
N ALA A 115 3.79 -5.59 14.39
CA ALA A 115 2.42 -5.09 14.47
C ALA A 115 2.40 -3.58 14.79
N ALA A 116 3.11 -3.15 15.83
CA ALA A 116 3.19 -1.74 16.21
C ALA A 116 3.81 -0.87 15.11
N GLY A 117 4.94 -1.30 14.55
CA GLY A 117 5.62 -0.56 13.48
C GLY A 117 4.76 -0.40 12.23
N PHE A 118 4.10 -1.47 11.78
CA PHE A 118 3.22 -1.42 10.61
C PHE A 118 1.94 -0.62 10.90
N ALA A 119 1.40 -0.70 12.11
CA ALA A 119 0.24 0.08 12.53
C ALA A 119 0.52 1.59 12.46
N VAL A 120 1.63 2.03 13.05
CA VAL A 120 2.06 3.43 13.02
C VAL A 120 2.33 3.90 11.60
N LEU A 121 3.07 3.11 10.82
CA LEU A 121 3.41 3.46 9.44
C LEU A 121 2.15 3.60 8.56
N SER A 122 1.21 2.66 8.68
CA SER A 122 -0.04 2.69 7.91
C SER A 122 -0.92 3.88 8.28
N ALA A 123 -1.08 4.15 9.58
CA ALA A 123 -1.80 5.33 10.06
C ALA A 123 -1.17 6.64 9.55
N ALA A 124 0.16 6.75 9.61
CA ALA A 124 0.88 7.93 9.14
C ALA A 124 0.70 8.15 7.63
N PHE A 125 0.77 7.10 6.81
CA PHE A 125 0.49 7.20 5.38
C PHE A 125 -0.95 7.64 5.10
N LYS A 126 -1.93 7.10 5.82
CA LYS A 126 -3.33 7.52 5.64
C LYS A 126 -3.53 8.99 6.01
N ILE A 127 -2.97 9.44 7.12
CA ILE A 127 -3.00 10.86 7.53
C ILE A 127 -2.37 11.76 6.45
N HIS A 128 -1.23 11.34 5.90
CA HIS A 128 -0.55 12.07 4.85
C HIS A 128 -1.39 12.16 3.57
N VAL A 129 -2.00 11.06 3.13
CA VAL A 129 -2.88 11.07 1.95
C VAL A 129 -4.11 11.93 2.19
N ASP A 130 -4.77 11.82 3.35
CA ASP A 130 -5.92 12.66 3.71
C ASP A 130 -5.54 14.15 3.76
N TYR A 131 -4.31 14.49 4.15
CA TYR A 131 -3.79 15.86 4.09
C TYR A 131 -3.62 16.32 2.64
N MET A 132 -3.03 15.50 1.78
CA MET A 132 -2.82 15.82 0.36
C MET A 132 -4.14 15.97 -0.40
N GLU A 133 -5.16 15.16 -0.10
CA GLU A 133 -6.50 15.33 -0.68
C GLU A 133 -7.16 16.64 -0.26
N LYS A 134 -6.93 17.11 0.98
CA LYS A 134 -7.47 18.39 1.48
C LYS A 134 -6.68 19.60 0.99
N HIS A 135 -5.40 19.42 0.68
CA HIS A 135 -4.47 20.48 0.31
C HIS A 135 -3.69 20.10 -0.95
N PRO A 136 -4.35 19.97 -2.12
CA PRO A 136 -3.71 19.49 -3.35
C PRO A 136 -2.55 20.38 -3.80
N ASP A 137 -2.58 21.68 -3.47
CA ASP A 137 -1.56 22.67 -3.85
C ASP A 137 -0.43 22.85 -2.82
N ALA A 138 -0.45 22.12 -1.70
CA ALA A 138 0.53 22.35 -0.61
C ALA A 138 1.99 22.11 -1.03
N PHE A 139 2.22 21.32 -2.08
CA PHE A 139 3.56 20.95 -2.55
C PHE A 139 3.72 21.00 -4.08
N VAL A 140 2.76 21.56 -4.81
CA VAL A 140 2.89 21.75 -6.26
C VAL A 140 3.82 22.93 -6.50
N PRO A 141 4.97 22.75 -7.19
CA PRO A 141 5.75 23.87 -7.67
C PRO A 141 4.83 24.72 -8.56
N ARG A 142 4.66 26.00 -8.22
CA ARG A 142 3.84 26.89 -9.06
C ARG A 142 4.53 26.98 -10.43
N PHE A 143 3.73 26.88 -11.50
CA PHE A 143 4.22 27.09 -12.87
C PHE A 143 5.05 28.38 -12.92
N GLY A 144 6.35 28.26 -13.19
CA GLY A 144 7.31 29.39 -13.25
C GLY A 144 8.51 29.29 -12.30
N GLU A 145 8.48 28.42 -11.28
CA GLU A 145 9.63 28.19 -10.39
C GLU A 145 10.21 26.79 -10.63
N TYR A 146 11.18 26.70 -11.55
CA TYR A 146 11.93 25.47 -11.92
C TYR A 146 11.06 24.28 -12.39
N ASP A 147 10.98 24.17 -13.71
CA ASP A 147 10.30 23.16 -14.52
C ASP A 147 10.44 21.71 -13.98
N PRO A 148 9.39 21.07 -13.41
CA PRO A 148 9.45 19.65 -13.11
C PRO A 148 9.09 18.84 -14.34
N SER A 149 9.99 17.90 -14.67
CA SER A 149 9.89 16.91 -15.74
C SER A 149 8.46 16.37 -15.95
N PRO A 150 7.97 16.28 -17.21
CA PRO A 150 6.66 15.69 -17.58
C PRO A 150 6.55 14.19 -17.30
N TYR A 151 7.49 13.60 -16.57
CA TYR A 151 7.38 12.24 -16.02
C TYR A 151 6.95 12.23 -14.55
N VAL A 152 6.95 13.38 -13.87
CA VAL A 152 6.29 13.57 -12.56
C VAL A 152 4.77 13.75 -12.73
N SER A 153 4.31 14.15 -13.93
CA SER A 153 2.88 14.27 -14.29
C SER A 153 2.18 12.93 -14.55
N LEU A 154 2.85 11.78 -14.44
CA LEU A 154 2.17 10.47 -14.51
C LEU A 154 1.25 10.18 -13.30
N ASN A 155 1.20 11.06 -12.29
CA ASN A 155 0.13 11.13 -11.29
C ASN A 155 -0.98 12.13 -11.70
N HIS A 156 -1.49 12.03 -12.93
CA HIS A 156 -2.67 12.80 -13.40
C HIS A 156 -3.91 12.68 -12.47
N ARG A 157 -3.93 11.71 -11.53
CA ARG A 157 -4.97 11.58 -10.49
C ARG A 157 -5.09 12.79 -9.56
N TRP A 158 -4.00 13.50 -9.27
CA TRP A 158 -4.06 14.69 -8.39
C TRP A 158 -4.44 15.96 -9.15
N MET A 159 -4.35 15.93 -10.48
CA MET A 159 -4.65 17.06 -11.35
C MET A 159 -6.05 16.98 -11.99
N ASN A 160 -6.71 15.83 -11.91
CA ASN A 160 -8.06 15.66 -12.45
C ASN A 160 -9.07 15.34 -11.31
N PRO A 161 -9.83 16.33 -10.82
CA PRO A 161 -10.82 16.13 -9.76
C PRO A 161 -11.95 15.17 -10.16
N GLU A 162 -12.18 14.94 -11.45
CA GLU A 162 -13.23 14.06 -11.99
C GLU A 162 -12.78 12.60 -12.09
N ILE A 163 -11.50 12.28 -11.80
CA ILE A 163 -10.94 10.94 -12.02
C ILE A 163 -11.67 9.84 -11.23
N ARG A 164 -12.25 10.19 -10.08
CA ARG A 164 -13.02 9.27 -9.24
C ARG A 164 -14.32 8.85 -9.93
N GLU A 165 -15.01 9.79 -10.57
CA GLU A 165 -16.25 9.55 -11.32
C GLU A 165 -15.97 8.72 -12.57
N TYR A 166 -14.88 9.02 -13.28
CA TYR A 166 -14.46 8.23 -14.45
C TYR A 166 -14.11 6.78 -14.10
N GLU A 167 -13.49 6.52 -12.94
CA GLU A 167 -13.18 5.17 -12.48
C GLU A 167 -14.45 4.40 -12.07
N GLU A 168 -15.37 5.06 -11.37
CA GLU A 168 -16.67 4.47 -11.04
C GLU A 168 -17.51 4.14 -12.28
N ASP A 169 -17.41 4.95 -13.34
CA ASP A 169 -18.12 4.69 -14.60
C ASP A 169 -17.48 3.58 -15.43
N LEU A 170 -16.14 3.46 -15.43
CA LEU A 170 -15.42 2.34 -16.04
C LEU A 170 -15.75 1.00 -15.37
N GLU A 171 -15.97 1.00 -14.05
CA GLU A 171 -16.32 -0.21 -13.29
C GLU A 171 -17.78 -0.66 -13.49
N LYS A 172 -18.68 0.21 -13.94
CA LYS A 172 -20.08 -0.18 -14.29
C LYS A 172 -20.19 -0.91 -15.63
N HIS A 173 -19.18 -0.82 -16.48
CA HIS A 173 -19.17 -1.37 -17.84
C HIS A 173 -18.30 -2.63 -17.98
N LEU A 174 -17.87 -3.23 -16.86
CA LEU A 174 -17.19 -4.53 -16.75
C LEU A 174 -18.06 -5.53 -15.98
#